data_AF-A0A151HKT0-F1
#
_entry.id   AF-A0A151HKT0-F1
#
_cell.length_a   1.000
_cell.length_b   1.000
_cell.length_c   1.000
_cell.angle_alpha   90.00
_cell.angle_beta   90.00
_cell.angle_gamma   90.00
#
_symmetry.space_group_name_H-M   'P 1'
#
loop_
_entity.id
_entity.type
_entity.pdbx_description
1 polymer ?
#
loop_
_entity_poly.entity_id
_entity_poly.type
_entity_poly.pdbx_seq_one_letter_code
_entity_poly.pdbx_strand_id
1 'polypeptide(L)'
;ALPPSLFERLLTCVLDASDVLAVLPRLHLPGYSSRDEERFGSYSDMSGESEARRKRAQAQRLSKLWFCALRSLVTSLFEHAFGDKTRVEELNLSLLEKVRSCGKANMHFAAARIYLHLWKRLGVAMVDTLNDSLQTLVELLESPDDEVEMATREWVKAMENLTGESLDEKLKA
;
A
#
# COMPACT_ATOMS: atom_id res chain seq x y z
N ALA A 1 10.42 14.57 -18.79
CA ALA A 1 10.07 13.13 -18.83
C ALA A 1 11.33 12.29 -18.75
N LEU A 2 11.31 11.17 -18.01
CA LEU A 2 12.44 10.23 -17.92
C LEU A 2 12.71 9.54 -19.29
N PRO A 3 13.95 9.17 -19.63
CA PRO A 3 14.21 8.28 -20.76
C PRO A 3 13.47 6.94 -20.58
N PRO A 4 12.89 6.32 -21.65
CA PRO A 4 12.12 5.07 -21.55
C PRO A 4 12.85 3.95 -20.80
N SER A 5 14.11 3.69 -21.17
CA SER A 5 14.94 2.65 -20.54
C SER A 5 15.22 2.90 -19.05
N LEU A 6 15.18 4.16 -18.61
CA LEU A 6 15.37 4.50 -17.20
C LEU A 6 14.06 4.32 -16.43
N PHE A 7 12.93 4.68 -17.04
CA PHE A 7 11.61 4.47 -16.46
C PHE A 7 11.34 2.99 -16.22
N GLU A 8 11.54 2.13 -17.23
CA GLU A 8 11.38 0.68 -17.12
C GLU A 8 12.24 0.10 -15.99
N ARG A 9 13.52 0.49 -15.90
CA ARG A 9 14.43 0.04 -14.83
C ARG A 9 13.93 0.46 -13.45
N LEU A 10 13.50 1.72 -13.29
CA LEU A 10 12.99 2.20 -12.01
C LEU A 10 11.67 1.52 -11.64
N LEU A 11 10.80 1.26 -12.61
CA LEU A 11 9.58 0.48 -12.42
C LEU A 11 9.92 -0.93 -11.91
N THR A 12 10.83 -1.65 -12.57
CA THR A 12 11.30 -2.96 -12.10
C THR A 12 11.85 -2.88 -10.67
N CYS A 13 12.72 -1.90 -10.38
CA CYS A 13 13.26 -1.74 -9.03
C CYS A 13 12.17 -1.48 -7.98
N VAL A 14 11.13 -0.72 -8.32
CA VAL A 14 9.99 -0.48 -7.41
C VAL A 14 9.18 -1.75 -7.18
N LEU A 15 8.92 -2.52 -8.24
CA LEU A 15 8.20 -3.78 -8.14
C LEU A 15 8.96 -4.78 -7.26
N ASP A 16 10.27 -4.90 -7.43
CA ASP A 16 11.11 -5.77 -6.59
C ASP A 16 11.20 -5.26 -5.15
N ALA A 17 11.37 -3.95 -4.96
CA ALA A 17 11.42 -3.34 -3.63
C ALA A 17 10.09 -3.48 -2.86
N SER A 18 8.98 -3.63 -3.58
CA SER A 18 7.67 -3.87 -2.94
C SER A 18 7.60 -5.22 -2.24
N ASP A 19 8.32 -6.25 -2.68
CA ASP A 19 8.28 -7.60 -2.08
C ASP A 19 8.70 -7.61 -0.60
N VAL A 20 9.53 -6.65 -0.21
CA VAL A 20 9.94 -6.46 1.18
C VAL A 20 8.74 -6.11 2.08
N LEU A 21 7.72 -5.41 1.57
CA LEU A 21 6.48 -5.12 2.32
C LEU A 21 5.73 -6.39 2.70
N ALA A 22 5.91 -7.47 1.94
CA ALA A 22 5.23 -8.73 2.18
C ALA A 22 5.81 -9.51 3.38
N VAL A 23 7.02 -9.14 3.85
CA VAL A 23 7.71 -9.83 4.95
C VAL A 23 7.94 -8.94 6.17
N LEU A 24 7.89 -7.61 6.00
CA LEU A 24 8.05 -6.69 7.11
C LEU A 24 6.79 -6.66 8.01
N PRO A 25 6.95 -6.49 9.34
CA PRO A 25 5.82 -6.30 10.24
C PRO A 25 4.95 -5.13 9.78
N ARG A 26 3.64 -5.30 9.93
CA ARG A 26 2.68 -4.26 9.56
C ARG A 26 2.79 -3.04 10.47
N LEU A 27 2.55 -1.87 9.89
CA LEU A 27 2.38 -0.62 10.63
C LEU A 27 0.89 -0.44 10.92
N HIS A 28 0.45 -0.89 12.10
CA HIS A 28 -0.96 -0.85 12.48
C HIS A 28 -1.54 0.57 12.43
N LEU A 29 -2.82 0.65 12.09
CA LEU A 29 -3.55 1.91 12.07
C LEU A 29 -3.78 2.41 13.51
N PRO A 30 -3.62 3.72 13.78
CA PRO A 30 -3.94 4.28 15.09
C PRO A 30 -5.40 3.98 15.44
N GLY A 31 -5.64 3.31 16.57
CA GLY A 31 -6.99 2.93 17.02
C GLY A 31 -7.41 1.49 16.69
N TYR A 32 -6.59 0.75 15.94
CA TYR A 32 -6.81 -0.67 15.65
C TYR A 32 -5.78 -1.50 16.44
N SER A 33 -6.07 -1.76 17.72
CA SER A 33 -5.31 -2.71 18.52
C SER A 33 -5.73 -4.12 18.12
N SER A 34 -4.86 -4.87 17.44
CA SER A 34 -5.07 -6.29 17.23
C SER A 34 -5.33 -6.96 18.58
N ARG A 35 -6.45 -7.68 18.70
CA ARG A 35 -6.85 -8.46 19.88
C ARG A 35 -5.82 -9.54 20.25
N ASP A 36 -4.77 -9.73 19.46
CA ASP A 36 -3.75 -10.76 19.68
C ASP A 36 -2.68 -10.36 20.71
N GLU A 37 -2.59 -9.08 21.13
CA GLU A 37 -1.61 -8.68 22.15
C GLU A 37 -1.97 -9.10 23.59
N GLU A 38 -3.20 -9.58 23.85
CA GLU A 38 -3.67 -9.86 25.22
C GLU A 38 -3.54 -11.33 25.69
N ARG A 39 -2.98 -12.27 24.89
CA ARG A 39 -2.99 -13.71 25.23
C ARG A 39 -1.70 -14.34 25.74
N PHE A 40 -0.60 -13.61 25.89
CA PHE A 40 0.65 -14.16 26.45
C PHE A 40 1.04 -13.48 27.76
N GLY A 41 0.27 -13.79 28.81
CA GLY A 41 0.68 -13.57 30.19
C GLY A 41 0.98 -14.92 30.86
N SER A 42 2.19 -15.45 30.71
CA SER A 42 2.70 -16.50 31.57
C SER A 42 4.18 -16.24 31.86
N TYR A 43 4.51 -16.19 33.14
CA TYR A 43 5.81 -15.86 33.69
C TYR A 43 6.94 -16.70 33.09
N SER A 44 7.79 -16.10 32.23
CA SER A 44 9.12 -16.64 31.96
C SER A 44 10.08 -15.60 31.38
N ASP A 45 11.20 -15.40 32.08
CA ASP A 45 12.45 -14.83 31.59
C ASP A 45 12.45 -13.36 31.11
N MET A 46 12.50 -12.45 32.09
CA MET A 46 12.61 -10.98 31.90
C MET A 46 13.78 -10.54 31.00
N SER A 47 14.81 -11.38 30.85
CA SER A 47 15.96 -11.08 29.99
C SER A 47 15.65 -11.31 28.50
N GLY A 48 14.95 -12.40 28.17
CA GLY A 48 14.50 -12.73 26.82
C GLY A 48 13.36 -11.82 26.34
N GLU A 49 12.47 -11.38 27.24
CA GLU A 49 11.40 -10.43 26.92
C GLU A 49 11.95 -9.06 26.48
N SER A 50 13.02 -8.58 27.13
CA SER A 50 13.68 -7.31 26.79
C SER A 50 14.31 -7.35 25.39
N GLU A 51 15.03 -8.43 25.06
CA GLU A 51 15.65 -8.60 23.75
C GLU A 51 14.61 -8.80 22.64
N ALA A 52 13.57 -9.60 22.89
CA ALA A 52 12.46 -9.78 21.97
C ALA A 52 11.73 -8.46 21.69
N ARG A 53 11.47 -7.65 22.72
CA ARG A 53 10.86 -6.32 22.59
C ARG A 53 11.74 -5.38 21.76
N ARG A 54 13.06 -5.39 21.98
CA ARG A 54 14.01 -4.60 21.19
C ARG A 54 14.01 -5.01 19.72
N LYS A 55 14.02 -6.32 19.43
CA LYS A 55 13.96 -6.86 18.06
C LYS A 55 12.65 -6.48 17.35
N ARG A 56 11.50 -6.58 18.02
CA ARG A 56 10.20 -6.14 17.48
C ARG A 56 10.19 -4.65 17.17
N ALA A 57 10.66 -3.81 18.09
CA ALA A 57 10.74 -2.36 17.90
C ALA A 57 11.66 -1.98 16.72
N GLN A 58 12.79 -2.69 16.58
CA GLN A 58 13.70 -2.50 15.44
C GLN A 58 13.03 -2.90 14.13
N ALA A 59 12.33 -4.03 14.09
CA ALA A 59 11.61 -4.49 12.91
C ALA A 59 10.50 -3.51 12.50
N GLN A 60 9.71 -3.00 13.46
CA GLN A 60 8.70 -1.95 13.22
C GLN A 60 9.32 -0.66 12.69
N ARG A 61 10.49 -0.26 13.22
CA ARG A 61 11.21 0.91 12.71
C ARG A 61 11.67 0.71 11.27
N LEU A 62 12.16 -0.48 10.93
CA LEU A 62 12.55 -0.83 9.57
C LEU A 62 11.33 -0.84 8.64
N SER A 63 10.20 -1.42 9.05
CA SER A 63 8.92 -1.34 8.33
C SER A 63 8.54 0.09 8.01
N LYS A 64 8.63 0.99 9.00
CA LYS A 64 8.31 2.41 8.83
C LYS A 64 9.21 3.09 7.82
N LEU A 65 10.53 2.91 7.95
CA LEU A 65 11.49 3.51 7.03
C LEU A 65 11.31 3.00 5.60
N TRP A 66 11.13 1.68 5.43
CA TRP A 66 10.94 1.07 4.13
C TRP A 66 9.65 1.54 3.46
N PHE A 67 8.54 1.50 4.21
CA PHE A 67 7.25 2.00 3.72
C PHE A 67 7.35 3.46 3.30
N CYS A 68 7.98 4.32 4.09
CA CYS A 68 8.17 5.73 3.75
C CYS A 68 9.02 5.91 2.49
N ALA A 69 10.13 5.18 2.36
CA ALA A 69 11.03 5.27 1.21
C ALA A 69 10.35 4.79 -0.07
N LEU A 70 9.69 3.63 -0.04
CA LEU A 70 8.98 3.08 -1.18
C LEU A 70 7.81 3.98 -1.60
N ARG A 71 7.02 4.45 -0.64
CA ARG A 71 5.94 5.42 -0.91
C ARG A 71 6.49 6.67 -1.60
N SER A 72 7.59 7.25 -1.12
CA SER A 72 8.23 8.41 -1.76
C SER A 72 8.71 8.10 -3.17
N LEU A 73 9.32 6.94 -3.39
CA LEU A 73 9.79 6.53 -4.71
C LEU A 73 8.64 6.34 -5.70
N VAL A 74 7.55 5.67 -5.29
CA VAL A 74 6.34 5.49 -6.11
C VAL A 74 5.71 6.85 -6.44
N THR A 75 5.56 7.74 -5.45
CA THR A 75 5.06 9.10 -5.69
C THR A 75 5.91 9.83 -6.72
N SER A 76 7.23 9.80 -6.59
CA SER A 76 8.12 10.44 -7.55
C SER A 76 8.04 9.82 -8.95
N LEU A 77 7.84 8.50 -9.07
CA LEU A 77 7.64 7.88 -10.38
C LEU A 77 6.35 8.36 -11.05
N PHE A 78 5.24 8.43 -10.32
CA PHE A 78 4.00 9.01 -10.84
C PHE A 78 4.19 10.47 -11.26
N GLU A 79 4.84 11.30 -10.43
CA GLU A 79 5.13 12.70 -10.75
C GLU A 79 5.93 12.86 -12.06
N HIS A 80 6.86 11.94 -12.34
CA HIS A 80 7.66 11.97 -13.58
C HIS A 80 6.96 11.32 -14.78
N ALA A 81 5.98 10.45 -14.54
CA ALA A 81 5.17 9.82 -15.58
C ALA A 81 4.03 10.74 -16.06
N PHE A 82 3.53 11.64 -15.21
CA PHE A 82 2.49 12.58 -15.61
C PHE A 82 2.88 13.40 -16.84
N GLY A 83 1.89 13.58 -17.73
CA GLY A 83 2.09 14.12 -19.08
C GLY A 83 2.33 13.04 -20.15
N ASP A 84 2.53 11.78 -19.76
CA ASP A 84 2.58 10.61 -20.64
C ASP A 84 1.58 9.56 -20.14
N LYS A 85 0.39 9.53 -20.76
CA LYS A 85 -0.72 8.66 -20.34
C LYS A 85 -0.33 7.18 -20.35
N THR A 86 0.42 6.75 -21.37
CA THR A 86 0.85 5.36 -21.50
C THR A 86 1.76 4.94 -20.35
N ARG A 87 2.66 5.82 -19.90
CA ARG A 87 3.52 5.53 -18.75
C ARG A 87 2.78 5.53 -17.43
N VAL A 88 1.80 6.41 -17.25
CA VAL A 88 0.96 6.43 -16.04
C VAL A 88 0.17 5.13 -15.96
N GLU A 89 -0.43 4.70 -17.07
CA GLU A 89 -1.15 3.43 -17.19
C GLU A 89 -0.23 2.23 -16.94
N GLU A 90 0.93 2.17 -17.59
CA GLU A 90 1.92 1.09 -17.40
C GLU A 90 2.39 0.98 -15.95
N LEU A 91 2.78 2.11 -15.32
CA LEU A 91 3.18 2.15 -13.92
C LEU A 91 2.06 1.67 -13.01
N ASN A 92 0.85 2.18 -13.23
CA ASN A 92 -0.29 1.87 -12.38
C ASN A 92 -0.70 0.39 -12.50
N LEU A 93 -0.88 -0.11 -13.72
CA LEU A 93 -1.27 -1.51 -13.96
C LEU A 93 -0.21 -2.47 -13.41
N SER A 94 1.07 -2.19 -13.60
CA SER A 94 2.16 -3.04 -13.08
C SER A 94 2.17 -3.11 -11.55
N LEU A 95 1.92 -1.97 -10.88
CA LEU A 95 1.80 -1.94 -9.43
C LEU A 95 0.57 -2.71 -8.95
N LEU A 96 -0.59 -2.51 -9.58
CA LEU A 96 -1.83 -3.22 -9.23
C LEU A 96 -1.72 -4.74 -9.47
N GLU A 97 -1.09 -5.15 -10.58
CA GLU A 97 -0.80 -6.57 -10.85
C GLU A 97 0.13 -7.17 -9.79
N LYS A 98 1.16 -6.43 -9.36
CA LYS A 98 2.04 -6.88 -8.27
C LYS A 98 1.29 -7.07 -6.95
N VAL A 99 0.36 -6.18 -6.63
CA VAL A 99 -0.48 -6.29 -5.44
C VAL A 99 -1.32 -7.55 -5.49
N ARG A 100 -2.05 -7.75 -6.60
CA ARG A 100 -2.94 -8.92 -6.77
C ARG A 100 -2.18 -10.25 -6.81
N SER A 101 -1.02 -10.30 -7.47
CA SER A 101 -0.23 -11.53 -7.59
C SER A 101 0.49 -11.93 -6.29
N CYS A 102 0.75 -11.00 -5.38
CA CYS A 102 1.46 -11.31 -4.12
C CYS A 102 0.61 -12.15 -3.15
N GLY A 103 -0.69 -11.91 -3.09
CA GLY A 103 -1.65 -12.62 -2.23
C GLY A 103 -1.41 -12.47 -0.73
N LYS A 104 -0.50 -11.58 -0.31
CA LYS A 104 -0.11 -11.38 1.09
C LYS A 104 -0.80 -10.14 1.66
N ALA A 105 -1.53 -10.31 2.77
CA ALA A 105 -2.27 -9.23 3.41
C ALA A 105 -1.40 -8.00 3.75
N ASN A 106 -0.13 -8.19 4.13
CA ASN A 106 0.78 -7.06 4.40
C ASN A 106 1.10 -6.23 3.15
N MET A 107 1.26 -6.89 1.99
CA MET A 107 1.44 -6.19 0.71
C MET A 107 0.16 -5.42 0.36
N HIS A 108 -1.00 -6.07 0.48
CA HIS A 108 -2.30 -5.46 0.21
C HIS A 108 -2.55 -4.21 1.06
N PHE A 109 -2.32 -4.33 2.37
CA PHE A 109 -2.41 -3.21 3.30
C PHE A 109 -1.47 -2.08 2.90
N ALA A 110 -0.19 -2.37 2.69
CA ALA A 110 0.80 -1.37 2.33
C ALA A 110 0.45 -0.68 0.99
N ALA A 111 -0.02 -1.44 0.00
CA ALA A 111 -0.48 -0.92 -1.27
C ALA A 111 -1.67 0.02 -1.12
N ALA A 112 -2.72 -0.37 -0.39
CA ALA A 112 -3.86 0.48 -0.10
C ALA A 112 -3.42 1.80 0.57
N ARG A 113 -2.46 1.75 1.50
CA ARG A 113 -1.89 2.95 2.13
C ARG A 113 -1.06 3.82 1.19
N ILE A 114 -0.30 3.21 0.27
CA ILE A 114 0.46 3.94 -0.77
C ILE A 114 -0.50 4.61 -1.73
N TYR A 115 -1.50 3.90 -2.26
CA TYR A 115 -2.48 4.46 -3.17
C TYR A 115 -3.32 5.56 -2.53
N LEU A 116 -3.79 5.37 -1.29
CA LEU A 116 -4.43 6.44 -0.53
C LEU A 116 -3.54 7.70 -0.46
N HIS A 117 -2.24 7.53 -0.23
CA HIS A 117 -1.30 8.65 -0.23
C HIS A 117 -1.19 9.29 -1.62
N LEU A 118 -1.06 8.50 -2.69
CA LEU A 118 -0.99 9.01 -4.06
C LEU A 118 -2.22 9.84 -4.41
N TRP A 119 -3.42 9.32 -4.16
CA TRP A 119 -4.67 10.04 -4.40
C TRP A 119 -4.76 11.33 -3.57
N LYS A 120 -4.40 11.31 -2.29
CA LYS A 120 -4.36 12.52 -1.46
C LYS A 120 -3.31 13.54 -1.89
N ARG A 121 -2.16 13.09 -2.41
CA ARG A 121 -1.00 13.95 -2.70
C ARG A 121 -1.01 14.50 -4.13
N LEU A 122 -1.36 13.65 -5.10
CA LEU A 122 -1.31 13.93 -6.53
C LEU A 122 -2.69 14.33 -7.08
N GLY A 123 -3.76 14.03 -6.34
CA GLY A 123 -5.11 14.56 -6.58
C GLY A 123 -5.65 14.19 -7.96
N VAL A 124 -6.12 15.19 -8.70
CA VAL A 124 -6.77 15.03 -10.01
C VAL A 124 -5.88 14.32 -11.03
N ALA A 125 -4.54 14.40 -10.90
CA ALA A 125 -3.63 13.69 -11.79
C ALA A 125 -3.77 12.15 -11.71
N MET A 126 -4.34 11.62 -10.62
CA MET A 126 -4.61 10.19 -10.46
C MET A 126 -5.94 9.74 -11.08
N VAL A 127 -6.80 10.66 -11.53
CA VAL A 127 -8.15 10.31 -12.03
C VAL A 127 -8.08 9.35 -13.23
N ASP A 128 -7.07 9.47 -14.08
CA ASP A 128 -6.86 8.58 -15.22
C ASP A 128 -6.60 7.12 -14.81
N THR A 129 -6.14 6.88 -13.57
CA THR A 129 -5.89 5.53 -13.03
C THR A 129 -7.10 4.91 -12.35
N LEU A 130 -8.24 5.61 -12.30
CA LEU A 130 -9.42 5.18 -11.55
C LEU A 130 -9.93 3.83 -12.04
N ASN A 131 -10.18 3.72 -13.35
CA ASN A 131 -10.78 2.52 -13.94
C ASN A 131 -9.88 1.29 -13.76
N ASP A 132 -8.57 1.45 -13.97
CA ASP A 132 -7.56 0.41 -13.75
C ASP A 132 -7.58 -0.12 -12.32
N SER A 133 -7.88 0.76 -11.35
CA SER A 133 -7.85 0.45 -9.92
C SER A 133 -9.08 -0.32 -9.44
N LEU A 134 -10.22 -0.24 -10.15
CA LEU A 134 -11.51 -0.76 -9.68
C LEU A 134 -11.46 -2.25 -9.34
N GLN A 135 -10.90 -3.07 -10.23
CA GLN A 135 -10.79 -4.51 -10.00
C GLN A 135 -10.00 -4.84 -8.73
N THR A 136 -8.89 -4.13 -8.51
CA THR A 136 -8.07 -4.33 -7.30
C THR A 136 -8.80 -3.85 -6.06
N LEU A 137 -9.56 -2.76 -6.14
CA LEU A 137 -10.37 -2.27 -5.01
C LEU A 137 -11.41 -3.29 -4.57
N VAL A 138 -12.13 -3.92 -5.51
CA VAL A 138 -13.11 -4.98 -5.20
C VAL A 138 -12.43 -6.12 -4.45
N GLU A 139 -11.34 -6.66 -5.00
CA GLU A 139 -10.59 -7.76 -4.38
C GLU A 139 -10.07 -7.41 -2.97
N LEU A 140 -9.63 -6.17 -2.75
CA LEU A 140 -9.13 -5.73 -1.45
C LEU A 140 -10.25 -5.44 -0.43
N LEU A 141 -11.43 -5.00 -0.88
CA LEU A 141 -12.61 -4.80 -0.04
C LEU A 141 -13.23 -6.13 0.43
N GLU A 142 -13.01 -7.22 -0.32
CA GLU A 142 -13.41 -8.58 0.06
C GLU A 142 -12.37 -9.30 0.93
N SER A 143 -11.29 -8.61 1.32
CA SER A 143 -10.24 -9.20 2.13
C SER A 143 -10.76 -9.63 3.50
N PRO A 144 -10.42 -10.84 4.01
CA PRO A 144 -10.76 -11.26 5.36
C PRO A 144 -9.96 -10.53 6.45
N ASP A 145 -9.04 -9.63 6.05
CA ASP A 145 -8.23 -8.83 6.95
C ASP A 145 -8.84 -7.42 7.06
N ASP A 146 -9.48 -7.16 8.21
CA ASP A 146 -10.16 -5.90 8.51
C ASP A 146 -9.29 -4.65 8.30
N GLU A 147 -7.97 -4.72 8.55
CA GLU A 147 -7.10 -3.56 8.34
C GLU A 147 -6.88 -3.28 6.85
N VAL A 148 -6.85 -4.33 6.02
CA VAL A 148 -6.79 -4.20 4.55
C VAL A 148 -8.10 -3.60 4.04
N GLU A 149 -9.24 -4.13 4.47
CA GLU A 149 -10.55 -3.61 4.09
C GLU A 149 -10.68 -2.13 4.48
N MET A 150 -10.36 -1.77 5.73
CA MET A 150 -10.44 -0.40 6.22
C MET A 150 -9.49 0.55 5.47
N ALA A 151 -8.23 0.14 5.24
CA ALA A 151 -7.29 0.95 4.45
C ALA A 151 -7.80 1.16 3.01
N THR A 152 -8.46 0.16 2.44
CA THR A 152 -9.05 0.21 1.10
C THR A 152 -10.27 1.14 1.08
N ARG A 153 -11.13 1.09 2.11
CA ARG A 153 -12.25 2.04 2.26
C ARG A 153 -11.78 3.49 2.36
N GLU A 154 -10.69 3.76 3.07
CA GLU A 154 -10.09 5.09 3.10
C GLU A 154 -9.60 5.54 1.71
N TRP A 155 -9.04 4.62 0.92
CA TRP A 155 -8.63 4.87 -0.47
C TRP A 155 -9.84 5.18 -1.36
N VAL A 156 -10.88 4.34 -1.35
CA VAL A 156 -12.14 4.59 -2.08
C VAL A 156 -12.71 5.96 -1.74
N LYS A 157 -12.81 6.29 -0.44
CA LYS A 157 -13.32 7.59 0.00
C LYS A 157 -12.47 8.76 -0.50
N ALA A 158 -11.15 8.59 -0.61
CA ALA A 158 -10.29 9.62 -1.18
C ALA A 158 -10.56 9.82 -2.68
N MET A 159 -10.86 8.76 -3.42
CA MET A 159 -11.25 8.82 -4.83
C MET A 159 -12.61 9.54 -4.98
N GLU A 160 -13.63 9.11 -4.23
CA GLU A 160 -14.97 9.71 -4.27
C GLU A 160 -14.97 11.21 -3.93
N ASN A 161 -14.18 11.60 -2.92
CA ASN A 161 -14.05 13.01 -2.56
C ASN A 161 -13.40 13.86 -3.67
N LEU A 162 -12.54 13.25 -4.51
CA LEU A 162 -11.85 13.94 -5.60
C LEU A 162 -12.67 13.96 -6.88
N THR A 163 -13.41 12.89 -7.17
CA THR A 163 -14.26 12.80 -8.38
C THR A 163 -15.63 13.44 -8.17
N GLY A 164 -16.10 13.54 -6.93
CA GLY A 164 -17.48 13.95 -6.61
C GLY A 164 -18.53 12.88 -6.94
N GLU A 165 -18.10 11.69 -7.37
CA GLU A 165 -18.96 10.55 -7.72
C GLU A 165 -18.81 9.45 -6.68
N SER A 166 -19.91 8.78 -6.33
CA SER A 166 -19.82 7.54 -5.56
C SER A 166 -19.33 6.39 -6.43
N LEU A 167 -18.49 5.53 -5.85
CA LEU A 167 -17.97 4.34 -6.51
C LEU A 167 -18.80 3.09 -6.21
N ASP A 168 -19.84 3.18 -5.38
CA ASP A 168 -20.66 2.04 -4.93
C ASP A 168 -21.21 1.18 -6.08
N GLU A 169 -21.66 1.79 -7.18
CA GLU A 169 -22.17 1.04 -8.34
C GLU A 169 -21.05 0.36 -9.13
N LYS A 170 -19.88 1.02 -9.22
CA LYS A 170 -18.70 0.52 -9.95
C LYS A 170 -18.00 -0.61 -9.20
N LEU A 171 -18.15 -0.66 -7.87
CA LEU A 171 -17.55 -1.66 -6.99
C LEU A 171 -18.47 -2.88 -6.71
N LYS A 172 -19.72 -2.86 -7.19
CA LYS A 172 -20.67 -3.99 -7.10
C LYS A 172 -20.69 -4.87 -8.35
N ALA A 173 -20.03 -4.41 -9.43
CA ALA A 173 -19.95 -5.08 -10.72
C ALA A 173 -18.79 -6.08 -10.75
#